data_AF-A0A2D4NWH7-F1
#
_entry.id   AF-A0A2D4NWH7-F1
#
_cell.length_a   1.000
_cell.length_b   1.000
_cell.length_c   1.000
_cell.angle_alpha   90.00
_cell.angle_beta   90.00
_cell.angle_gamma   90.00
#
_symmetry.space_group_name_H-M   'P 1'
#
loop_
_entity.id
_entity.type
_entity.pdbx_description
1 polymer ?
#
loop_
_entity_poly.entity_id
_entity_poly.type
_entity_poly.pdbx_seq_one_letter_code
_entity_poly.pdbx_strand_id
1 'polypeptide(L)'
;MFINGMVCILQSKYQINIDGTVAAYRLPYLLAGNSLVLKQDSIYYEHFYNELQPWKHFVPFKNDLSDLMEKLQWAKDHDEEAKNIAKAGQEFARNALMGDHIFCYYFKLFQEYAKLQVSDPKVRDGMEKVIQPDDDLFPCNCHRTKVKEEL
;
A
#
# COMPACT_ATOMS: atom_id res chain seq x y z
N MET A 1 -17.39 -0.65 -15.79
CA MET A 1 -18.41 -0.16 -14.83
C MET A 1 -17.91 -0.07 -13.37
N PHE A 2 -16.63 -0.32 -13.06
CA PHE A 2 -16.08 -0.22 -11.69
C PHE A 2 -15.46 1.14 -11.32
N ILE A 3 -15.38 2.08 -12.27
CA ILE A 3 -14.66 3.36 -12.09
C ILE A 3 -15.50 4.37 -11.26
N ASN A 4 -16.84 4.23 -11.24
CA ASN A 4 -17.72 5.20 -10.56
C ASN A 4 -17.73 5.09 -9.03
N GLY A 5 -17.30 3.97 -8.43
CA GLY A 5 -17.32 3.77 -6.97
C GLY A 5 -16.21 4.53 -6.24
N MET A 6 -14.96 4.47 -6.75
CA MET A 6 -13.82 5.16 -6.15
C MET A 6 -13.91 6.68 -6.27
N VAL A 7 -14.52 7.20 -7.34
CA VAL A 7 -14.68 8.65 -7.56
C VAL A 7 -15.57 9.29 -6.49
N CYS A 8 -16.59 8.59 -5.98
CA CYS A 8 -17.49 9.13 -4.96
C CYS A 8 -16.83 9.19 -3.57
N ILE A 9 -15.93 8.26 -3.27
CA ILE A 9 -15.18 8.24 -2.00
C ILE A 9 -14.34 9.53 -1.88
N LEU A 10 -13.73 9.99 -2.97
CA LEU A 10 -12.85 11.17 -2.97
C LEU A 10 -13.55 12.52 -2.79
N GLN A 11 -14.88 12.57 -2.67
CA GLN A 11 -15.63 13.81 -2.44
C GLN A 11 -15.60 14.29 -0.98
N SER A 12 -15.22 13.44 -0.04
CA SER A 12 -15.14 13.78 1.38
C SER A 12 -13.75 14.29 1.78
N LYS A 13 -13.68 15.35 2.59
CA LYS A 13 -12.41 15.88 3.13
C LYS A 13 -11.67 14.86 4.02
N TYR A 14 -12.41 13.97 4.68
CA TYR A 14 -11.90 13.01 5.66
C TYR A 14 -12.29 11.58 5.26
N GLN A 15 -11.33 10.65 5.34
CA GLN A 15 -11.50 9.24 5.00
C GLN A 15 -11.12 8.38 6.20
N ILE A 16 -12.03 7.54 6.66
CA ILE A 16 -11.80 6.68 7.83
C ILE A 16 -11.37 5.29 7.36
N ASN A 17 -10.15 4.89 7.69
CA ASN A 17 -9.60 3.56 7.48
C ASN A 17 -9.67 2.71 8.76
N ILE A 18 -10.60 1.76 8.74
CA ILE A 18 -10.88 0.73 9.75
C ILE A 18 -10.59 -0.61 9.09
N ASP A 19 -9.91 -1.48 9.84
CA ASP A 19 -9.55 -2.82 9.39
C ASP A 19 -10.77 -3.77 9.43
N GLY A 20 -10.73 -4.79 8.58
CA GLY A 20 -11.77 -5.82 8.50
C GLY A 20 -11.29 -7.11 9.16
N THR A 21 -11.38 -8.21 8.43
CA THR A 21 -10.75 -9.49 8.82
C THR A 21 -9.22 -9.37 8.91
N VAL A 22 -8.64 -8.51 8.09
CA VAL A 22 -7.21 -8.19 8.03
C VAL A 22 -7.03 -6.70 7.70
N ALA A 23 -5.78 -6.27 7.48
CA ALA A 23 -5.45 -4.93 7.03
C ALA A 23 -6.31 -4.51 5.84
N ALA A 24 -6.83 -3.28 5.88
CA ALA A 24 -7.74 -2.80 4.86
C ALA A 24 -7.03 -2.43 3.54
N TYR A 25 -7.25 -3.23 2.49
CA TYR A 25 -6.68 -3.04 1.14
C TYR A 25 -7.02 -1.70 0.46
N ARG A 26 -7.93 -0.93 1.06
CA ARG A 26 -8.30 0.40 0.58
C ARG A 26 -7.29 1.48 0.96
N LEU A 27 -6.41 1.24 1.95
CA LEU A 27 -5.51 2.27 2.45
C LEU A 27 -4.62 2.91 1.35
N PRO A 28 -3.97 2.16 0.43
CA PRO A 28 -3.18 2.76 -0.65
C PRO A 28 -3.99 3.74 -1.51
N TYR A 29 -5.23 3.37 -1.84
CA TYR A 29 -6.13 4.17 -2.65
C TYR A 29 -6.61 5.43 -1.91
N LEU A 30 -6.85 5.32 -0.61
CA LEU A 30 -7.22 6.48 0.23
C LEU A 30 -6.05 7.46 0.35
N LEU A 31 -4.83 6.96 0.54
CA LEU A 31 -3.62 7.78 0.60
C LEU A 31 -3.35 8.48 -0.73
N ALA A 32 -3.54 7.81 -1.87
CA ALA A 32 -3.37 8.41 -3.20
C ALA A 32 -4.39 9.54 -3.50
N GLY A 33 -5.50 9.59 -2.74
CA GLY A 33 -6.52 10.64 -2.84
C GLY A 33 -6.05 12.02 -2.36
N ASN A 34 -6.97 12.99 -2.37
CA ASN A 34 -6.75 14.36 -1.87
C ASN A 34 -7.34 14.59 -0.45
N SER A 35 -7.75 13.53 0.23
CA SER A 35 -8.46 13.60 1.50
C SER A 35 -7.54 13.23 2.66
N LEU A 36 -7.80 13.79 3.84
CA LEU A 36 -7.10 13.35 5.05
C LEU A 36 -7.54 11.93 5.41
N VAL A 37 -6.57 11.02 5.55
CA VAL A 37 -6.82 9.66 6.02
C VAL A 37 -6.69 9.61 7.54
N LEU A 38 -7.74 9.12 8.20
CA LEU A 38 -7.72 8.69 9.59
C LEU A 38 -7.54 7.19 9.61
N LYS A 39 -6.52 6.65 10.28
CA LYS A 39 -6.25 5.21 10.31
C LYS A 39 -6.40 4.66 11.73
N GLN A 40 -7.12 3.56 11.85
CA GLN A 40 -7.22 2.80 13.09
C GLN A 40 -5.86 2.24 13.48
N ASP A 41 -5.54 2.37 14.76
CA ASP A 41 -4.44 1.67 15.41
C ASP A 41 -4.82 0.19 15.58
N SER A 42 -4.04 -0.69 14.96
CA SER A 42 -4.40 -2.09 14.76
C SER A 42 -3.13 -2.93 14.60
N ILE A 43 -3.24 -4.20 14.96
CA ILE A 43 -2.16 -5.19 14.84
C ILE A 43 -1.92 -5.61 13.38
N TYR A 44 -2.88 -5.37 12.49
CA TYR A 44 -2.75 -5.76 11.10
C TYR A 44 -1.87 -4.77 10.34
N TYR A 45 -0.98 -5.31 9.51
CA TYR A 45 -0.04 -4.53 8.71
C TYR A 45 0.07 -5.06 7.29
N GLU A 46 0.43 -4.16 6.39
CA GLU A 46 0.91 -4.50 5.04
C GLU A 46 2.39 -4.12 4.93
N HIS A 47 3.05 -4.59 3.86
CA HIS A 47 4.49 -4.42 3.66
C HIS A 47 4.99 -2.97 3.77
N PHE A 48 4.16 -1.99 3.38
CA PHE A 48 4.51 -0.56 3.38
C PHE A 48 4.15 0.18 4.68
N TYR A 49 3.45 -0.45 5.62
CA TYR A 49 2.97 0.23 6.84
C TYR A 49 4.13 0.73 7.71
N ASN A 50 5.28 0.04 7.68
CA ASN A 50 6.46 0.44 8.44
C ASN A 50 7.06 1.78 7.97
N GLU A 51 6.78 2.20 6.74
CA GLU A 51 7.22 3.48 6.20
C GLU A 51 6.17 4.59 6.41
N LEU A 52 4.96 4.22 6.83
CA LEU A 52 3.91 5.18 7.17
C LEU A 52 4.12 5.75 8.58
N GLN A 53 4.13 7.07 8.68
CA GLN A 53 4.35 7.77 9.93
C GLN A 53 3.06 8.45 10.40
N PRO A 54 2.59 8.17 11.64
CA PRO A 54 1.43 8.84 12.22
C PRO A 54 1.71 10.35 12.33
N TRP A 55 0.68 11.17 12.14
CA TRP A 55 0.73 12.64 12.12
C TRP A 55 1.58 13.25 10.99
N LYS A 56 2.17 12.44 10.13
CA LYS A 56 2.85 12.89 8.90
C LYS A 56 2.11 12.45 7.65
N HIS A 57 1.75 11.16 7.55
CA HIS A 57 1.06 10.61 6.37
C HIS A 57 -0.44 10.38 6.62
N PHE A 58 -0.86 10.23 7.88
CA PHE A 58 -2.24 9.99 8.28
C PHE A 58 -2.46 10.38 9.76
N VAL A 59 -3.72 10.50 10.20
CA VAL A 59 -4.06 10.72 11.62
C VAL A 59 -4.45 9.39 12.29
N PRO A 60 -3.73 8.92 13.31
CA PRO A 60 -4.08 7.70 14.03
C PRO A 60 -5.29 7.92 14.96
N PHE A 61 -6.12 6.90 15.12
CA PHE A 61 -7.14 6.81 16.18
C PHE A 61 -7.14 5.41 16.81
N LYS A 62 -7.63 5.28 18.04
CA LYS A 62 -7.59 4.04 18.82
C LYS A 62 -8.41 2.91 18.19
N ASN A 63 -7.99 1.68 18.45
CA ASN A 63 -8.66 0.47 17.98
C ASN A 63 -10.14 0.39 18.42
N ASP A 64 -10.47 0.91 19.60
CA ASP A 64 -11.81 0.91 20.18
C ASP A 64 -12.71 2.08 19.71
N LEU A 65 -12.21 2.90 18.77
CA LEU A 65 -12.87 4.09 18.22
C LEU A 65 -13.17 5.18 19.26
N SER A 66 -12.68 5.06 20.50
CA SER A 66 -13.04 5.96 21.61
C SER A 66 -12.64 7.42 21.38
N ASP A 67 -11.57 7.66 20.61
CA ASP A 67 -11.06 9.00 20.29
C ASP A 67 -11.35 9.42 18.83
N LEU A 68 -12.11 8.65 18.05
CA LEU A 68 -12.37 8.95 16.64
C LEU A 68 -13.04 10.32 16.45
N MET A 69 -14.04 10.64 17.27
CA MET A 69 -14.74 11.92 17.22
C MET A 69 -13.83 13.09 17.60
N GLU A 70 -12.92 12.89 18.55
CA GLU A 70 -11.90 13.86 18.94
C GLU A 70 -10.95 14.14 17.77
N LYS A 71 -10.46 13.10 17.08
CA LYS A 71 -9.57 13.25 15.91
C LYS A 71 -10.26 13.95 14.73
N LEU A 72 -11.54 13.66 14.52
CA LEU A 72 -12.33 14.36 13.51
C LEU A 72 -12.54 15.83 13.86
N GLN A 73 -12.76 16.15 15.13
CA GLN A 73 -12.88 17.54 15.58
C GLN A 73 -11.55 18.28 15.43
N TRP A 74 -10.44 17.68 15.84
CA TRP A 74 -9.09 18.21 15.63
C TRP A 74 -8.84 18.54 14.15
N ALA A 75 -9.21 17.63 13.23
CA ALA A 75 -9.02 17.81 11.80
C ALA A 75 -9.90 18.92 11.18
N LYS A 76 -11.00 19.30 11.83
CA LYS A 76 -11.82 20.46 11.45
C LYS A 76 -11.24 21.76 11.97
N ASP A 77 -10.69 21.73 13.18
CA ASP A 77 -10.12 22.90 13.84
C ASP A 77 -8.74 23.28 13.27
N HIS A 78 -8.04 22.32 12.64
CA HIS A 78 -6.70 22.48 12.06
C HIS A 78 -6.69 22.16 10.55
N ASP A 79 -7.55 22.81 9.76
CA ASP A 79 -7.74 22.49 8.31
C ASP A 79 -6.42 22.56 7.50
N GLU A 80 -5.55 23.53 7.76
CA GLU A 80 -4.24 23.64 7.07
C GLU A 80 -3.28 22.51 7.45
N GLU A 81 -3.20 22.13 8.73
CA GLU A 81 -2.38 20.99 9.16
C GLU A 81 -2.91 19.68 8.59
N ALA A 82 -4.22 19.47 8.65
CA ALA A 82 -4.90 18.33 8.04
C ALA A 82 -4.60 18.22 6.54
N LYS A 83 -4.61 19.34 5.81
CA LYS A 83 -4.27 19.40 4.39
C LYS A 83 -2.81 19.05 4.12
N ASN A 84 -1.88 19.50 4.97
CA ASN A 84 -0.47 19.15 4.86
C ASN A 84 -0.23 17.65 5.06
N ILE A 85 -0.90 17.05 6.06
CA ILE A 85 -0.85 15.59 6.31
C ILE A 85 -1.43 14.82 5.11
N ALA A 86 -2.58 15.24 4.60
CA ALA A 86 -3.21 14.61 3.43
C ALA A 86 -2.27 14.64 2.20
N LYS A 87 -1.63 15.79 1.95
CA LYS A 87 -0.67 15.95 0.85
C LYS A 87 0.56 15.05 1.03
N ALA A 88 1.12 14.98 2.24
CA ALA A 88 2.26 14.13 2.52
C ALA A 88 1.93 12.63 2.38
N GLY A 89 0.73 12.20 2.80
CA GLY A 89 0.22 10.85 2.56
C GLY A 89 0.07 10.53 1.07
N GLN A 90 -0.41 11.49 0.28
CA GLN A 90 -0.51 11.37 -1.17
C GLN A 90 0.86 11.28 -1.85
N GLU A 91 1.81 12.11 -1.44
CA GLU A 91 3.19 12.06 -1.96
C GLU A 91 3.84 10.71 -1.64
N PHE A 92 3.63 10.18 -0.44
CA PHE A 92 4.08 8.83 -0.09
C PHE A 92 3.48 7.78 -1.03
N ALA A 93 2.16 7.79 -1.24
CA ALA A 93 1.51 6.82 -2.13
C ALA A 93 2.04 6.90 -3.56
N ARG A 94 2.24 8.10 -4.10
CA ARG A 94 2.79 8.30 -5.45
C ARG A 94 4.24 7.85 -5.59
N ASN A 95 5.04 7.95 -4.54
CA ASN A 95 6.48 7.66 -4.59
C ASN A 95 6.84 6.24 -4.13
N ALA A 96 5.94 5.54 -3.43
CA ALA A 96 6.23 4.23 -2.85
C ALA A 96 5.21 3.14 -3.20
N LEU A 97 3.98 3.49 -3.60
CA LEU A 97 2.89 2.54 -3.82
C LEU A 97 2.43 2.44 -5.29
N MET A 98 3.19 2.98 -6.23
CA MET A 98 2.94 2.73 -7.65
C MET A 98 3.37 1.32 -8.05
N GLY A 99 2.82 0.82 -9.16
CA GLY A 99 2.98 -0.58 -9.56
C GLY A 99 4.44 -1.01 -9.70
N ASP A 100 5.30 -0.16 -10.26
CA ASP A 100 6.73 -0.38 -10.39
C ASP A 100 7.45 -0.53 -9.05
N HIS A 101 7.10 0.29 -8.05
CA HIS A 101 7.63 0.16 -6.68
C HIS A 101 7.16 -1.12 -6.00
N ILE A 102 5.89 -1.51 -6.19
CA ILE A 102 5.35 -2.77 -5.66
C ILE A 102 6.06 -3.98 -6.30
N PHE A 103 6.26 -3.97 -7.62
CA PHE A 103 7.00 -5.03 -8.30
C PHE A 103 8.47 -5.09 -7.84
N CYS A 104 9.12 -3.94 -7.62
CA CYS A 104 10.47 -3.87 -7.07
C CYS A 104 10.55 -4.52 -5.68
N TYR A 105 9.57 -4.26 -4.81
CA TYR A 105 9.48 -4.89 -3.49
C TYR A 105 9.38 -6.42 -3.61
N TYR A 106 8.45 -6.94 -4.42
CA TYR A 106 8.30 -8.39 -4.61
C TYR A 106 9.55 -9.03 -5.21
N PHE A 107 10.18 -8.38 -6.20
CA PHE A 107 11.41 -8.87 -6.79
C PHE A 107 12.51 -9.02 -5.74
N LYS A 108 12.77 -7.98 -4.94
CA LYS A 108 13.76 -8.04 -3.86
C LYS A 108 13.38 -9.06 -2.78
N LEU A 109 12.12 -9.13 -2.40
CA LEU A 109 11.61 -10.10 -1.43
C LEU A 109 11.93 -11.52 -1.87
N PHE A 110 11.62 -11.89 -3.12
CA PHE A 110 11.90 -13.22 -3.64
C PHE A 110 13.41 -13.48 -3.80
N GLN A 111 14.21 -12.47 -4.14
CA GLN A 111 15.67 -12.60 -4.17
C GLN A 111 16.25 -12.91 -2.79
N GLU A 112 15.84 -12.19 -1.75
CA GLU A 112 16.33 -12.46 -0.38
C GLU A 112 15.78 -13.79 0.15
N TYR A 113 14.52 -14.12 -0.16
CA TYR A 113 13.93 -15.40 0.20
C TYR A 113 14.66 -16.59 -0.43
N ALA A 114 15.04 -16.49 -1.72
CA ALA A 114 15.77 -17.53 -2.42
C ALA A 114 17.11 -17.85 -1.76
N LYS A 115 17.82 -16.86 -1.21
CA LYS A 115 19.08 -17.06 -0.48
C LYS A 115 18.93 -17.89 0.80
N LEU A 116 17.72 -17.96 1.36
CA LEU A 116 17.43 -18.71 2.58
C LEU A 116 17.01 -20.16 2.28
N GLN A 117 16.89 -20.54 1.00
CA GLN A 117 16.55 -21.90 0.63
C GLN A 117 17.75 -22.84 0.86
N VAL A 118 17.48 -23.95 1.56
CA VAL A 118 18.50 -24.96 1.90
C VAL A 118 18.65 -26.00 0.79
N SER A 119 17.63 -26.15 -0.06
CA SER A 119 17.60 -27.16 -1.13
C SER A 119 17.15 -26.56 -2.44
N ASP A 120 17.63 -27.12 -3.54
CA ASP A 120 17.21 -26.71 -4.87
C ASP A 120 15.71 -27.02 -5.12
N PRO A 121 14.94 -26.05 -5.65
CA PRO A 121 13.55 -26.27 -6.04
C PRO A 121 13.44 -27.38 -7.10
N LYS A 122 12.47 -28.30 -6.92
CA LYS A 122 12.17 -29.35 -7.90
C LYS A 122 10.73 -29.22 -8.36
N VAL A 123 10.54 -29.27 -9.68
CA VAL A 123 9.21 -29.36 -10.31
C VAL A 123 8.58 -30.71 -9.91
N ARG A 124 7.36 -30.67 -9.40
CA ARG A 124 6.62 -31.86 -8.96
C ARG A 124 5.54 -32.22 -9.98
N ASP A 125 5.17 -33.49 -10.01
CA ASP A 125 4.05 -33.97 -10.82
C ASP A 125 2.77 -33.18 -10.50
N GLY A 126 2.11 -32.68 -11.55
CA GLY A 126 0.91 -31.84 -11.45
C GLY A 126 1.17 -30.33 -11.39
N MET A 127 2.42 -29.87 -11.41
CA MET A 127 2.73 -28.45 -11.60
C MET A 127 2.64 -28.07 -13.09
N GLU A 128 1.88 -27.02 -13.40
CA GLU A 128 1.78 -26.46 -14.75
C GLU A 128 2.62 -25.17 -14.87
N LYS A 129 3.27 -24.99 -16.02
CA LYS A 129 4.05 -23.79 -16.30
C LYS A 129 3.12 -22.61 -16.55
N VAL A 130 3.23 -21.55 -15.75
CA VAL A 130 2.56 -20.28 -16.00
C VAL A 130 3.24 -19.58 -17.17
N ILE A 131 2.50 -19.31 -18.23
CA ILE A 131 2.99 -18.60 -19.42
C ILE A 131 3.12 -17.12 -19.06
N GLN A 132 4.31 -16.55 -19.23
CA GLN A 132 4.54 -15.12 -19.08
C GLN A 132 4.15 -14.41 -20.37
N PRO A 133 3.24 -13.42 -20.33
CA PRO A 133 2.92 -12.62 -21.51
C PRO A 133 4.12 -11.77 -21.92
N ASP A 134 4.21 -11.44 -23.21
CA ASP A 134 5.17 -10.45 -23.72
C ASP A 134 4.77 -9.07 -23.19
N ASP A 135 5.38 -8.69 -22.06
CA ASP A 135 4.92 -7.60 -21.20
C ASP A 135 5.45 -6.25 -21.69
N ASP A 136 4.91 -5.75 -22.80
CA ASP A 136 5.26 -4.44 -23.37
C ASP A 136 4.57 -3.27 -22.64
N LEU A 137 3.55 -3.55 -21.83
CA LEU A 137 2.69 -2.52 -21.21
C LEU A 137 3.25 -1.92 -19.92
N PHE A 138 4.12 -2.65 -19.22
CA PHE A 138 4.71 -2.22 -17.93
C PHE A 138 6.23 -2.47 -17.92
N PRO A 139 7.03 -1.56 -18.51
CA PRO A 139 8.48 -1.71 -18.53
C PRO A 139 9.04 -1.75 -17.11
N CYS A 140 9.55 -2.91 -16.71
CA CYS A 140 10.08 -3.13 -15.37
C CYS A 140 11.50 -2.52 -15.28
N ASN A 141 11.58 -1.25 -14.92
CA ASN A 141 12.82 -0.46 -14.83
C ASN A 141 13.66 -0.74 -13.57
N CYS A 142 13.34 -1.80 -12.82
CA CYS A 142 14.22 -2.27 -11.77
C CYS A 142 15.61 -2.53 -12.34
N HIS A 143 16.67 -2.24 -11.59
CA HIS A 143 18.05 -2.59 -11.94
C HIS A 143 18.17 -4.12 -12.10
N ARG A 144 17.76 -4.64 -13.27
CA ARG A 144 17.90 -6.04 -13.65
C ARG A 144 19.38 -6.27 -13.92
N THR A 145 20.11 -6.75 -12.92
CA THR A 145 21.32 -7.52 -13.21
C THR A 145 20.88 -8.73 -14.03
N LYS A 146 21.58 -8.98 -15.15
CA LYS A 146 21.20 -9.94 -16.21
C LYS A 146 20.54 -11.20 -15.66
N VAL A 147 19.42 -11.58 -16.29
CA VAL A 147 18.74 -12.86 -16.09
C VAL A 147 19.77 -13.96 -16.31
N LYS A 148 20.10 -14.71 -15.25
CA LYS A 148 20.65 -16.06 -15.44
C LYS A 148 19.49 -16.92 -15.92
N GLU A 149 19.66 -17.55 -17.07
CA GLU A 149 18.81 -18.70 -17.42
C GLU A 149 19.08 -19.76 -16.37
N GLU A 150 18.13 -19.95 -15.45
CA GLU A 150 18.11 -21.09 -14.55
C GLU A 150 17.16 -22.11 -15.17
N LEU A 151 17.75 -23.03 -15.93
CA LEU A 151 17.15 -24.27 -16.42
C LEU A 151 18.10 -25.42 -16.12
#